data_AF-A0A970SD18-F1
#
_entry.id   AF-A0A970SD18-F1
#
_cell.length_a   1.000
_cell.length_b   1.000
_cell.length_c   1.000
_cell.angle_alpha   90.00
_cell.angle_beta   90.00
_cell.angle_gamma   90.00
#
_symmetry.space_group_name_H-M   'P 1'
#
loop_
_entity.id
_entity.type
_entity.pdbx_description
1 polymer ?
#
loop_
_entity_poly.entity_id
_entity_poly.type
_entity_poly.pdbx_seq_one_letter_code
_entity_poly.pdbx_strand_id
1 'polypeptide(L)'
;RENLWTGKAGSAFYWAMHAYRQAATEMKSTIPEAQWVEVPAIKGTHTERLNSRVLAGLPYVLVKDTKQPKENVNTFVNMLFDSEIHNMLLHGIEGKTFRYDDNRIIIMINPDTGKPYKTPGLIHEMPQFDRFTYPWCYDGTEQEIEESLNYFTIEKEMIEEGLANNLIYTLDEFCYDAPISPEFTVKGSEMKKVFDEETSMAILGEKSIPQALSDYRARMRKLGGDKVLEEANAAIGKEPTQKY
;
A
#
# COMPACT_ATOMS: atom_id res chain seq x y z
N ARG A 1 -2.43 1.84 28.44
CA ARG A 1 -1.19 1.08 28.19
C ARG A 1 -1.40 -0.41 28.48
N GLU A 2 -2.00 -0.81 29.61
CA GLU A 2 -2.26 -2.23 29.95
C GLU A 2 -3.27 -2.95 29.03
N ASN A 3 -4.23 -2.23 28.42
CA ASN A 3 -5.19 -2.84 27.49
C ASN A 3 -4.61 -3.15 26.10
N LEU A 4 -3.50 -2.50 25.72
CA LEU A 4 -2.85 -2.70 24.42
C LEU A 4 -2.06 -4.03 24.38
N TRP A 5 -1.42 -4.39 25.50
CA TRP A 5 -0.62 -5.61 25.64
C TRP A 5 -1.42 -6.85 26.07
N THR A 6 -2.69 -6.66 26.44
CA THR A 6 -3.61 -7.76 26.79
C THR A 6 -4.50 -8.17 25.61
N GLY A 7 -4.38 -7.53 24.44
CA GLY A 7 -5.18 -7.84 23.25
C GLY A 7 -6.68 -7.54 23.37
N LYS A 8 -7.13 -6.92 24.47
CA LYS A 8 -8.56 -6.70 24.75
C LYS A 8 -9.14 -5.50 24.01
N ALA A 9 -8.35 -4.46 23.77
CA ALA A 9 -8.71 -3.31 22.94
C ALA A 9 -7.45 -2.54 22.53
N GLY A 10 -7.32 -2.26 21.24
CA GLY A 10 -6.22 -1.48 20.69
C GLY A 10 -6.58 -0.91 19.32
N SER A 11 -5.79 0.04 18.85
CA SER A 11 -5.87 0.55 17.49
C SER A 11 -4.47 0.61 16.89
N ALA A 12 -4.39 0.30 15.61
CA ALA A 12 -3.18 0.45 14.80
C ALA A 12 -3.53 1.28 13.56
N PHE A 13 -2.62 2.14 13.14
CA PHE A 13 -2.72 2.82 11.86
C PHE A 13 -1.87 2.04 10.86
N TYR A 14 -2.52 1.37 9.91
CA TYR A 14 -1.85 0.49 8.96
C TYR A 14 -2.64 0.38 7.66
N TRP A 15 -2.14 -0.42 6.73
CA TRP A 15 -2.74 -0.63 5.42
C TRP A 15 -4.16 -1.20 5.57
N ALA A 16 -5.08 -0.72 4.73
CA ALA A 16 -6.43 -1.26 4.64
C ALA A 16 -6.40 -2.78 4.41
N MET A 17 -7.37 -3.47 4.99
CA MET A 17 -7.57 -4.93 5.06
C MET A 17 -6.54 -5.72 5.86
N HIS A 18 -5.51 -5.08 6.43
CA HIS A 18 -4.53 -5.79 7.26
C HIS A 18 -5.15 -6.37 8.53
N ALA A 19 -6.10 -5.66 9.16
CA ALA A 19 -6.76 -6.14 10.36
C ALA A 19 -7.63 -7.36 10.05
N TYR A 20 -8.37 -7.32 8.94
CA TYR A 20 -9.24 -8.44 8.56
C TYR A 20 -8.46 -9.67 8.05
N ARG A 21 -7.38 -9.50 7.29
CA ARG A 21 -6.66 -10.62 6.67
C ARG A 21 -5.61 -11.25 7.56
N GLN A 22 -4.81 -10.42 8.22
CA GLN A 22 -3.64 -10.89 8.97
C GLN A 22 -3.87 -10.82 10.47
N ALA A 23 -4.26 -9.65 10.98
CA ALA A 23 -4.37 -9.46 12.43
C ALA A 23 -5.52 -10.29 13.05
N ALA A 24 -6.64 -10.45 12.34
CA ALA A 24 -7.74 -11.31 12.78
C ALA A 24 -7.32 -12.77 12.88
N THR A 25 -6.64 -13.29 11.86
CA THR A 25 -6.16 -14.68 11.83
C THR A 25 -5.13 -14.94 12.94
N GLU A 26 -4.11 -14.08 13.05
CA GLU A 26 -3.04 -14.22 14.04
C GLU A 26 -3.52 -13.98 15.48
N MET A 27 -4.42 -13.01 15.72
CA MET A 27 -4.95 -12.81 17.07
C MET A 27 -5.93 -13.91 17.46
N LYS A 28 -6.77 -14.41 16.55
CA LYS A 28 -7.72 -15.50 16.88
C LYS A 28 -7.03 -16.81 17.26
N SER A 29 -5.79 -17.03 16.83
CA SER A 29 -5.01 -18.19 17.31
C SER A 29 -4.64 -18.09 18.80
N THR A 30 -4.71 -16.89 19.39
CA THR A 30 -4.36 -16.61 20.78
C THR A 30 -5.56 -16.17 21.62
N ILE A 31 -6.51 -15.44 21.00
CA ILE A 31 -7.71 -14.84 21.58
C ILE A 31 -8.87 -15.06 20.59
N PRO A 32 -9.52 -16.23 20.59
CA PRO A 32 -10.53 -16.61 19.59
C PRO A 32 -11.72 -15.64 19.46
N GLU A 33 -12.05 -14.94 20.54
CA GLU A 33 -13.13 -13.95 20.61
C GLU A 33 -12.76 -12.56 20.09
N ALA A 34 -11.51 -12.35 19.64
CA ALA A 34 -11.06 -11.06 19.14
C ALA A 34 -11.89 -10.61 17.92
N GLN A 35 -12.39 -9.37 18.00
CA GLN A 35 -13.13 -8.70 16.92
C GLN A 35 -12.33 -7.53 16.38
N TRP A 36 -12.48 -7.27 15.08
CA TRP A 36 -11.83 -6.18 14.38
C TRP A 36 -12.84 -5.35 13.62
N VAL A 37 -12.62 -4.04 13.66
CA VAL A 37 -13.29 -3.08 12.80
C VAL A 37 -12.18 -2.23 12.19
N GLU A 38 -12.08 -2.25 10.86
CA GLU A 38 -11.29 -1.24 10.18
C GLU A 38 -12.15 0.00 9.97
N VAL A 39 -11.57 1.15 10.29
CA VAL A 39 -12.21 2.44 10.07
C VAL A 39 -11.40 3.13 8.99
N PRO A 40 -11.95 3.34 7.77
CA PRO A 40 -11.18 3.89 6.67
C PRO A 40 -10.71 5.32 6.93
N ALA A 41 -11.37 6.05 7.85
CA ALA A 41 -10.97 7.38 8.27
C ALA A 41 -11.38 7.65 9.73
N ILE A 42 -10.59 8.45 10.44
CA ILE A 42 -10.97 8.92 11.78
C ILE A 42 -12.15 9.90 11.62
N LYS A 43 -13.23 9.70 12.40
CA LYS A 43 -14.34 10.66 12.45
C LYS A 43 -13.93 11.91 13.22
N GLY A 44 -14.17 13.09 12.65
CA GLY A 44 -13.84 14.40 13.23
C GLY A 44 -14.15 15.53 12.26
N THR A 45 -14.06 16.78 12.72
CA THR A 45 -14.18 17.96 11.86
C THR A 45 -12.92 18.08 11.02
N HIS A 46 -12.96 17.50 9.82
CA HIS A 46 -11.88 17.60 8.85
C HIS A 46 -12.33 18.52 7.71
N THR A 47 -11.58 19.58 7.44
CA THR A 47 -11.82 20.47 6.30
C THR A 47 -11.13 19.97 5.03
N GLU A 48 -10.36 18.89 5.14
CA GLU A 48 -9.50 18.36 4.07
C GLU A 48 -9.59 16.83 4.01
N ARG A 49 -9.36 16.28 2.82
CA ARG A 49 -9.44 14.85 2.54
C ARG A 49 -8.12 14.19 2.97
N LEU A 50 -8.16 13.17 3.83
CA LEU A 50 -6.95 12.62 4.47
C LEU A 50 -6.42 11.33 3.81
N ASN A 51 -7.27 10.50 3.21
CA ASN A 51 -6.87 9.23 2.61
C ASN A 51 -6.92 9.25 1.09
N SER A 52 -5.75 9.29 0.47
CA SER A 52 -5.61 9.09 -0.97
C SER A 52 -5.73 7.61 -1.31
N ARG A 53 -6.55 7.29 -2.31
CA ARG A 53 -6.40 6.03 -3.06
C ARG A 53 -5.27 6.23 -4.06
N VAL A 54 -4.22 5.42 -3.95
CA VAL A 54 -3.14 5.37 -4.95
C VAL A 54 -3.55 4.38 -6.04
N LEU A 55 -3.81 4.90 -7.24
CA LEU A 55 -3.98 4.11 -8.46
C LEU A 55 -2.60 4.01 -9.14
N ALA A 56 -1.64 3.31 -8.54
CA ALA A 56 -0.32 3.19 -9.16
C ALA A 56 0.22 1.76 -9.06
N GLY A 57 0.53 1.18 -10.21
CA GLY A 57 1.40 0.01 -10.33
C GLY A 57 2.88 0.40 -10.17
N LEU A 58 3.77 -0.59 -10.13
CA LEU A 58 5.20 -0.31 -10.09
C LEU A 58 5.64 0.49 -11.33
N PRO A 59 6.49 1.51 -11.18
CA PRO A 59 7.20 2.07 -12.32
C PRO A 59 8.21 1.04 -12.83
N TYR A 60 8.07 0.64 -14.08
CA TYR A 60 9.05 -0.21 -14.75
C TYR A 60 10.00 0.66 -15.54
N VAL A 61 11.28 0.59 -15.21
CA VAL A 61 12.33 1.39 -15.83
C VAL A 61 13.26 0.47 -16.61
N LEU A 62 13.45 0.77 -17.90
CA LEU A 62 14.50 0.12 -18.69
C LEU A 62 15.82 0.83 -18.42
N VAL A 63 16.73 0.15 -17.72
CA VAL A 63 18.09 0.66 -17.49
C VAL A 63 18.82 0.79 -18.84
N LYS A 64 19.57 1.89 -19.02
CA LYS A 64 20.23 2.24 -20.28
C LYS A 64 21.06 1.10 -20.91
N ASP A 65 21.67 0.25 -20.08
CA ASP A 65 22.57 -0.82 -20.51
C ASP A 65 21.93 -2.22 -20.47
N THR A 66 20.60 -2.30 -20.37
CA THR A 66 19.87 -3.56 -20.40
C THR A 66 20.17 -4.33 -21.69
N LYS A 67 20.64 -5.56 -21.54
CA LYS A 67 20.85 -6.48 -22.67
C LYS A 67 19.50 -6.88 -23.25
N GLN A 68 19.41 -7.02 -24.57
CA GLN A 68 18.16 -7.38 -25.26
C GLN A 68 17.01 -6.39 -24.94
N PRO A 69 17.20 -5.08 -25.19
CA PRO A 69 16.20 -4.07 -24.82
C PRO A 69 14.88 -4.27 -25.55
N LYS A 70 14.91 -4.77 -26.79
CA LYS A 70 13.69 -5.03 -27.58
C LYS A 70 12.86 -6.14 -26.96
N GLU A 71 13.49 -7.24 -26.57
CA GLU A 71 12.85 -8.39 -25.94
C GLU A 71 12.28 -8.01 -24.57
N ASN A 72 13.02 -7.23 -23.78
CA ASN A 72 12.52 -6.73 -22.49
C ASN A 72 11.33 -5.77 -22.66
N VAL A 73 11.36 -4.89 -23.67
CA VAL A 73 10.20 -4.04 -23.99
C VAL A 73 9.01 -4.89 -24.45
N ASN A 74 9.22 -5.92 -25.26
CA ASN A 74 8.14 -6.82 -25.68
C ASN A 74 7.53 -7.56 -24.48
N THR A 75 8.34 -8.10 -23.57
CA THR A 75 7.85 -8.72 -22.34
C THR A 75 7.07 -7.72 -21.48
N PHE A 76 7.57 -6.49 -21.36
CA PHE A 76 6.89 -5.41 -20.66
C PHE A 76 5.54 -5.08 -21.28
N VAL A 77 5.45 -4.95 -22.61
CA VAL A 77 4.18 -4.70 -23.30
C VAL A 77 3.23 -5.88 -23.10
N ASN A 78 3.72 -7.10 -23.26
CA ASN A 78 2.89 -8.29 -23.10
C ASN A 78 2.28 -8.39 -21.70
N MET A 79 3.03 -8.08 -20.63
CA MET A 79 2.47 -8.12 -19.27
C MET A 79 1.35 -7.09 -19.03
N LEU A 80 1.24 -6.04 -19.86
CA LEU A 80 0.18 -5.03 -19.79
C LEU A 80 -1.11 -5.47 -20.50
N PHE A 81 -1.00 -6.30 -21.54
CA PHE A 81 -2.11 -6.58 -22.46
C PHE A 81 -2.51 -8.05 -22.54
N ASP A 82 -1.68 -8.96 -22.04
CA ASP A 82 -1.92 -10.39 -22.08
C ASP A 82 -2.13 -10.91 -20.65
N SER A 83 -3.35 -11.36 -20.35
CA SER A 83 -3.73 -11.86 -19.03
C SER A 83 -2.99 -13.14 -18.64
N GLU A 84 -2.63 -13.99 -19.61
CA GLU A 84 -1.87 -15.21 -19.35
C GLU A 84 -0.46 -14.85 -18.90
N ILE A 85 0.21 -13.96 -19.64
CA ILE A 85 1.56 -13.50 -19.30
C ILE A 85 1.54 -12.68 -18.00
N HIS A 86 0.54 -11.83 -17.79
CA HIS A 86 0.37 -11.09 -16.55
C HIS A 86 0.27 -12.03 -15.34
N ASN A 87 -0.68 -12.97 -15.37
CA ASN A 87 -0.88 -13.89 -14.27
C ASN A 87 0.27 -14.89 -14.11
N MET A 88 0.99 -15.22 -15.19
CA MET A 88 2.22 -16.00 -15.09
C MET A 88 3.31 -15.24 -14.30
N LEU A 89 3.52 -13.97 -14.59
CA LEU A 89 4.53 -13.14 -13.91
C LEU A 89 4.13 -12.81 -12.46
N LEU A 90 2.84 -12.76 -12.17
CA LEU A 90 2.32 -12.51 -10.82
C LEU A 90 2.28 -13.78 -9.96
N HIS A 91 1.76 -14.89 -10.50
CA HIS A 91 1.40 -16.11 -9.77
C HIS A 91 2.22 -17.36 -10.12
N GLY A 92 2.96 -17.36 -11.23
CA GLY A 92 3.89 -18.43 -11.62
C GLY A 92 3.43 -19.26 -12.81
N ILE A 93 3.40 -20.58 -12.70
CA ILE A 93 3.06 -21.49 -13.80
C ILE A 93 1.64 -22.01 -13.58
N GLU A 94 0.75 -21.81 -14.54
CA GLU A 94 -0.60 -22.36 -14.49
C GLU A 94 -0.58 -23.89 -14.43
N GLY A 95 -1.44 -24.48 -13.60
CA GLY A 95 -1.49 -25.92 -13.34
C GLY A 95 -0.37 -26.42 -12.42
N LYS A 96 0.56 -25.55 -12.00
CA LYS A 96 1.59 -25.88 -11.00
C LYS A 96 1.54 -24.99 -9.77
N THR A 97 1.58 -23.67 -9.93
CA THR A 97 1.58 -22.73 -8.79
C THR A 97 0.25 -22.04 -8.61
N PHE A 98 -0.51 -21.87 -9.70
CA PHE A 98 -1.88 -21.38 -9.66
C PHE A 98 -2.74 -22.08 -10.72
N ARG A 99 -4.05 -21.93 -10.65
CA ARG A 99 -4.99 -22.28 -11.73
C ARG A 99 -6.12 -21.27 -11.80
N TYR A 100 -6.73 -21.13 -12.97
CA TYR A 100 -8.03 -20.46 -13.06
C TYR A 100 -9.14 -21.39 -12.59
N ASP A 101 -10.13 -20.80 -11.93
CA ASP A 101 -11.39 -21.41 -11.55
C ASP A 101 -12.49 -20.38 -11.86
N ASP A 102 -13.15 -20.50 -12.99
CA ASP A 102 -14.04 -19.47 -13.53
C ASP A 102 -13.39 -18.06 -13.57
N ASN A 103 -13.85 -17.13 -12.73
CA ASN A 103 -13.34 -15.76 -12.66
C ASN A 103 -12.33 -15.54 -11.52
N ARG A 104 -11.82 -16.60 -10.90
CA ARG A 104 -10.92 -16.52 -9.74
C ARG A 104 -9.63 -17.29 -9.96
N ILE A 105 -8.61 -16.90 -9.22
CA ILE A 105 -7.28 -17.51 -9.27
C ILE A 105 -7.07 -18.32 -7.99
N ILE A 106 -6.77 -19.60 -8.13
CA ILE A 106 -6.47 -20.48 -7.00
C ILE A 106 -4.97 -20.69 -6.92
N ILE A 107 -4.33 -20.20 -5.86
CA ILE A 107 -2.91 -20.47 -5.57
C ILE A 107 -2.80 -21.86 -4.97
N MET A 108 -2.11 -22.75 -5.66
CA MET A 108 -2.07 -24.17 -5.29
C MET A 108 -1.18 -24.45 -4.08
N ILE A 109 -1.48 -25.54 -3.37
CA ILE A 109 -0.64 -26.06 -2.29
C ILE A 109 0.53 -26.85 -2.86
N ASN A 110 1.74 -26.56 -2.41
CA ASN A 110 2.92 -27.35 -2.71
C ASN A 110 2.84 -28.69 -1.93
N PRO A 111 2.73 -29.85 -2.63
CA PRO A 111 2.56 -31.15 -1.99
C PRO A 111 3.74 -31.56 -1.10
N ASP A 112 4.95 -31.05 -1.38
CA ASP A 112 6.15 -31.40 -0.62
C ASP A 112 6.18 -30.71 0.76
N THR A 113 5.47 -29.58 0.90
CA THR A 113 5.53 -28.75 2.12
C THR A 113 4.19 -28.60 2.82
N GLY A 114 3.08 -28.93 2.14
CA GLY A 114 1.72 -28.66 2.62
C GLY A 114 1.38 -27.16 2.73
N LYS A 115 2.17 -26.28 2.11
CA LYS A 115 1.97 -24.82 2.13
C LYS A 115 1.71 -24.28 0.73
N PRO A 116 1.03 -23.13 0.57
CA PRO A 116 0.87 -22.49 -0.72
C PRO A 116 2.21 -22.28 -1.44
N TYR A 117 2.21 -22.41 -2.77
CA TYR A 117 3.38 -22.02 -3.56
C TYR A 117 3.72 -20.55 -3.33
N LYS A 118 5.01 -20.25 -3.18
CA LYS A 118 5.49 -18.88 -3.21
C LYS A 118 5.33 -18.35 -4.63
N THR A 119 4.58 -17.26 -4.78
CA THR A 119 4.38 -16.61 -6.08
C THR A 119 5.60 -15.77 -6.47
N PRO A 120 5.88 -15.57 -7.77
CA PRO A 120 7.02 -14.78 -8.21
C PRO A 120 6.91 -13.30 -7.84
N GLY A 121 5.71 -12.71 -7.94
CA GLY A 121 5.49 -11.29 -7.64
C GLY A 121 6.38 -10.35 -8.47
N LEU A 122 6.68 -10.71 -9.72
CA LEU A 122 7.57 -9.92 -10.58
C LEU A 122 6.91 -8.61 -11.05
N ILE A 123 5.58 -8.60 -11.03
CA ILE A 123 4.75 -7.47 -11.36
C ILE A 123 3.72 -7.24 -10.25
N HIS A 124 3.02 -6.11 -10.31
CA HIS A 124 1.87 -5.83 -9.48
C HIS A 124 0.58 -5.90 -10.30
N GLU A 125 -0.54 -6.05 -9.59
CA GLU A 125 -1.88 -5.97 -10.15
C GLU A 125 -2.06 -4.69 -10.98
N MET A 126 -2.77 -4.84 -12.10
CA MET A 126 -3.19 -3.75 -12.98
C MET A 126 -4.71 -3.68 -12.99
N PRO A 127 -5.33 -2.51 -13.21
CA PRO A 127 -6.78 -2.37 -13.12
C PRO A 127 -7.58 -3.42 -13.91
N GLN A 128 -7.10 -3.84 -15.10
CA GLN A 128 -7.77 -4.87 -15.91
C GLN A 128 -7.55 -6.32 -15.43
N PHE A 129 -6.57 -6.55 -14.55
CA PHE A 129 -6.15 -7.87 -14.05
C PHE A 129 -6.04 -7.90 -12.51
N ASP A 130 -6.73 -6.98 -11.83
CA ASP A 130 -6.59 -6.82 -10.38
C ASP A 130 -7.39 -7.88 -9.62
N ARG A 131 -7.16 -7.92 -8.31
CA ARG A 131 -7.89 -8.81 -7.38
C ARG A 131 -9.40 -8.56 -7.33
N PHE A 132 -9.90 -7.42 -7.83
CA PHE A 132 -11.34 -7.15 -7.87
C PHE A 132 -11.99 -7.72 -9.12
N THR A 133 -11.19 -7.88 -10.19
CA THR A 133 -11.58 -8.53 -11.44
C THR A 133 -11.35 -10.05 -11.37
N TYR A 134 -10.20 -10.46 -10.84
CA TYR A 134 -9.79 -11.84 -10.63
C TYR A 134 -9.41 -12.07 -9.16
N PRO A 135 -10.38 -12.21 -8.25
CA PRO A 135 -10.07 -12.48 -6.86
C PRO A 135 -9.29 -13.79 -6.74
N TRP A 136 -8.30 -13.79 -5.86
CA TRP A 136 -7.45 -14.95 -5.68
C TRP A 136 -7.49 -15.46 -4.25
N CYS A 137 -7.42 -16.77 -4.08
CA CYS A 137 -7.36 -17.43 -2.78
C CYS A 137 -6.38 -18.59 -2.81
N TYR A 138 -6.06 -19.14 -1.64
CA TYR A 138 -5.31 -20.38 -1.56
C TYR A 138 -6.23 -21.57 -1.81
N ASP A 139 -5.68 -22.61 -2.43
CA ASP A 139 -6.36 -23.89 -2.56
C ASP A 139 -6.63 -24.47 -1.17
N GLY A 140 -7.84 -24.97 -0.97
CA GLY A 140 -8.35 -25.32 0.36
C GLY A 140 -9.78 -25.86 0.30
N THR A 141 -10.41 -25.96 1.46
CA THR A 141 -11.82 -26.31 1.56
C THR A 141 -12.71 -25.22 0.96
N GLU A 142 -13.94 -25.60 0.59
CA GLU A 142 -14.93 -24.65 0.06
C GLU A 142 -15.18 -23.49 1.01
N GLN A 143 -15.19 -23.76 2.32
CA GLN A 143 -15.31 -22.74 3.36
C GLN A 143 -14.11 -21.78 3.39
N GLU A 144 -12.88 -22.28 3.34
CA GLU A 144 -11.67 -21.43 3.34
C GLU A 144 -11.60 -20.53 2.09
N ILE A 145 -12.05 -21.06 0.95
CA ILE A 145 -12.19 -20.30 -0.29
C ILE A 145 -13.25 -19.22 -0.13
N GLU A 146 -14.44 -19.55 0.39
CA GLU A 146 -15.53 -18.60 0.61
C GLU A 146 -15.12 -17.48 1.58
N GLU A 147 -14.46 -17.82 2.70
CA GLU A 147 -13.92 -16.86 3.66
C GLU A 147 -12.89 -15.93 3.02
N SER A 148 -11.99 -16.48 2.20
CA SER A 148 -11.00 -15.69 1.46
C SER A 148 -11.66 -14.72 0.47
N LEU A 149 -12.68 -15.18 -0.24
CA LEU A 149 -13.42 -14.38 -1.20
C LEU A 149 -14.22 -13.26 -0.51
N ASN A 150 -14.78 -13.54 0.67
CA ASN A 150 -15.52 -12.55 1.45
C ASN A 150 -14.66 -11.35 1.86
N TYR A 151 -13.35 -11.53 2.07
CA TYR A 151 -12.45 -10.39 2.33
C TYR A 151 -12.37 -9.40 1.17
N PHE A 152 -12.48 -9.85 -0.09
CA PHE A 152 -12.51 -8.93 -1.23
C PHE A 152 -13.84 -8.18 -1.32
N THR A 153 -14.95 -8.82 -0.96
CA THR A 153 -16.25 -8.16 -0.83
C THR A 153 -16.21 -7.05 0.21
N ILE A 154 -15.71 -7.35 1.42
CA ILE A 154 -15.53 -6.36 2.50
C ILE A 154 -14.62 -5.21 2.04
N GLU A 155 -13.50 -5.51 1.38
CA GLU A 155 -12.57 -4.49 0.87
C GLU A 155 -13.27 -3.56 -0.14
N LYS A 156 -14.02 -4.15 -1.07
CA LYS A 156 -14.75 -3.41 -2.09
C LYS A 156 -15.81 -2.50 -1.47
N GLU A 157 -16.64 -3.04 -0.57
CA GLU A 157 -17.68 -2.27 0.13
C GLU A 157 -17.08 -1.12 0.95
N MET A 158 -15.97 -1.35 1.65
CA MET A 158 -15.26 -0.31 2.40
C MET A 158 -14.74 0.81 1.48
N ILE A 159 -14.20 0.47 0.32
CA ILE A 159 -13.74 1.46 -0.67
C ILE A 159 -14.93 2.26 -1.23
N GLU A 160 -16.01 1.57 -1.62
CA GLU A 160 -17.21 2.20 -2.17
C GLU A 160 -17.91 3.12 -1.15
N GLU A 161 -18.08 2.66 0.09
CA GLU A 161 -18.62 3.47 1.19
C GLU A 161 -17.71 4.66 1.49
N GLY A 162 -16.39 4.45 1.51
CA GLY A 162 -15.42 5.50 1.73
C GLY A 162 -15.48 6.60 0.66
N LEU A 163 -15.62 6.22 -0.60
CA LEU A 163 -15.82 7.16 -1.71
C LEU A 163 -17.16 7.90 -1.61
N ALA A 164 -18.25 7.17 -1.37
CA ALA A 164 -19.60 7.74 -1.27
C ALA A 164 -19.73 8.76 -0.12
N ASN A 165 -19.02 8.53 0.98
CA ASN A 165 -19.02 9.40 2.15
C ASN A 165 -17.89 10.45 2.16
N ASN A 166 -17.14 10.60 1.06
CA ASN A 166 -15.99 11.51 0.96
C ASN A 166 -14.88 11.25 2.01
N LEU A 167 -14.77 10.01 2.50
CA LEU A 167 -13.73 9.56 3.44
C LEU A 167 -12.46 9.10 2.71
N ILE A 168 -12.62 8.66 1.47
CA ILE A 168 -11.55 8.31 0.53
C ILE A 168 -11.65 9.27 -0.65
N TYR A 169 -10.51 9.71 -1.16
CA TYR A 169 -10.47 10.46 -2.40
C TYR A 169 -9.50 9.82 -3.38
N THR A 170 -9.87 9.90 -4.66
CA THR A 170 -8.94 9.60 -5.74
C THR A 170 -8.17 10.89 -6.03
N LEU A 171 -6.84 10.83 -5.98
CA LEU A 171 -6.02 11.87 -6.60
C LEU A 171 -6.34 11.79 -8.09
N ASP A 172 -7.00 12.81 -8.64
CA ASP A 172 -7.33 12.81 -10.05
C ASP A 172 -6.02 12.81 -10.85
N GLU A 173 -5.87 11.77 -11.67
CA GLU A 173 -4.64 11.38 -12.37
C GLU A 173 -4.12 12.48 -13.30
N PHE A 174 -4.95 13.49 -13.60
CA PHE A 174 -4.67 14.54 -14.57
C PHE A 174 -4.58 15.96 -14.00
N CYS A 175 -4.94 16.20 -12.74
CA CYS A 175 -5.04 17.59 -12.24
C CYS A 175 -3.79 18.12 -11.55
N TYR A 176 -2.78 17.28 -11.29
CA TYR A 176 -1.53 17.73 -10.68
C TYR A 176 -0.33 17.06 -11.33
N ASP A 177 0.53 17.85 -11.98
CA ASP A 177 1.93 17.46 -12.15
C ASP A 177 2.49 17.05 -10.79
N ALA A 178 3.35 16.04 -10.74
CA ALA A 178 4.00 15.67 -9.49
C ALA A 178 4.56 16.95 -8.84
N PRO A 179 4.34 17.18 -7.52
CA PRO A 179 4.82 18.37 -6.84
C PRO A 179 6.35 18.30 -6.77
N ILE A 180 7.00 18.76 -7.85
CA ILE A 180 8.44 18.69 -8.04
C ILE A 180 9.03 19.95 -7.43
N SER A 181 9.95 19.76 -6.48
CA SER A 181 10.79 20.81 -5.94
C SER A 181 12.24 20.60 -6.41
N PRO A 182 12.84 21.56 -7.14
CA PRO A 182 14.27 21.56 -7.41
C PRO A 182 15.11 21.45 -6.14
N GLU A 183 14.72 22.14 -5.07
CA GLU A 183 15.40 22.08 -3.78
C GLU A 183 15.37 20.65 -3.20
N PHE A 184 14.21 19.99 -3.25
CA PHE A 184 14.05 18.61 -2.81
C PHE A 184 14.81 17.62 -3.70
N THR A 185 14.92 17.88 -5.01
CA THR A 185 15.70 17.02 -5.92
C THR A 185 17.18 16.99 -5.52
N VAL A 186 17.70 18.11 -5.02
CA VAL A 186 19.11 18.22 -4.56
C VAL A 186 19.29 17.70 -3.13
N LYS A 187 18.36 18.01 -2.23
CA LYS A 187 18.52 17.78 -0.78
C LYS A 187 17.63 16.68 -0.20
N GLY A 188 16.82 16.02 -1.02
CA GLY A 188 15.78 15.09 -0.56
C GLY A 188 16.31 13.93 0.26
N SER A 189 17.51 13.42 -0.06
CA SER A 189 18.16 12.38 0.74
C SER A 189 18.52 12.84 2.16
N GLU A 190 19.00 14.08 2.32
CA GLU A 190 19.31 14.64 3.64
C GLU A 190 18.03 14.90 4.44
N MET A 191 16.99 15.43 3.78
CA MET A 191 15.68 15.65 4.40
C MET A 191 15.04 14.35 4.86
N LYS A 192 15.09 13.29 4.05
CA LYS A 192 14.61 11.95 4.42
C LYS A 192 15.37 11.40 5.63
N LYS A 193 16.69 11.57 5.66
CA LYS A 193 17.50 11.18 6.82
C LYS A 193 17.06 11.89 8.12
N VAL A 194 16.74 13.19 8.06
CA VAL A 194 16.22 13.92 9.23
C VAL A 194 14.91 13.28 9.73
N PHE A 195 13.99 12.95 8.83
CA PHE A 195 12.74 12.28 9.19
C PHE A 195 12.98 10.92 9.84
N ASP A 196 13.80 10.07 9.20
CA ASP A 196 14.10 8.72 9.67
C ASP A 196 14.76 8.73 11.06
N GLU A 197 15.72 9.65 11.30
CA GLU A 197 16.41 9.79 12.59
C GLU A 197 15.47 10.25 13.71
N GLU A 198 14.73 11.35 13.51
CA GLU A 198 13.89 11.92 14.57
C GLU A 198 12.70 11.00 14.90
N THR A 199 12.14 10.34 13.90
CA THR A 199 11.07 9.34 14.10
C THR A 199 11.59 8.14 14.87
N SER A 200 12.77 7.63 14.52
CA SER A 200 13.39 6.50 15.22
C SER A 200 13.70 6.85 16.68
N MET A 201 14.29 8.02 16.94
CA MET A 201 14.60 8.47 18.31
C MET A 201 13.32 8.63 19.16
N ALA A 202 12.22 9.10 18.58
CA ALA A 202 10.94 9.18 19.28
C ALA A 202 10.35 7.79 19.60
N ILE A 203 10.39 6.87 18.64
CA ILE A 203 9.87 5.50 18.79
C ILE A 203 10.66 4.72 19.85
N LEU A 204 11.99 4.83 19.82
CA LEU A 204 12.89 4.15 20.76
C LEU A 204 12.90 4.81 22.15
N GLY A 205 12.24 5.97 22.30
CA GLY A 205 12.15 6.69 23.56
C GLY A 205 13.43 7.45 23.95
N GLU A 206 14.37 7.60 23.01
CA GLU A 206 15.59 8.40 23.19
C GLU A 206 15.28 9.91 23.23
N LYS A 207 14.18 10.32 22.58
CA LYS A 207 13.60 11.67 22.68
C LYS A 207 12.11 11.58 23.02
N SER A 208 11.61 12.59 23.71
CA SER A 208 10.16 12.79 23.80
C SER A 208 9.59 13.18 22.43
N ILE A 209 8.33 12.83 22.16
CA ILE A 209 7.65 13.22 20.90
C ILE A 209 7.72 14.74 20.65
N PRO A 210 7.42 15.63 21.62
CA PRO A 210 7.54 17.06 21.40
C PRO A 210 8.95 17.52 21.02
N GLN A 211 9.98 16.91 21.63
CA GLN A 211 11.37 17.24 21.33
C GLN A 211 11.77 16.78 19.92
N ALA A 212 11.46 15.54 19.55
CA ALA A 212 11.73 15.02 18.21
C ALA A 212 11.03 15.85 17.13
N LEU A 213 9.78 16.28 17.37
CA LEU A 213 9.04 17.16 16.45
C LEU A 213 9.71 18.55 16.32
N SER A 214 10.15 19.13 17.43
CA SER A 214 10.84 20.43 17.43
C SER A 214 12.15 20.34 16.64
N ASP A 215 12.95 19.31 16.90
CA ASP A 215 14.24 19.08 16.24
C ASP A 215 14.07 18.80 14.74
N TYR A 216 13.09 17.96 14.38
CA TYR A 216 12.70 17.71 12.99
C TYR A 216 12.40 19.02 12.26
N ARG A 217 11.51 19.85 12.81
CA ARG A 217 11.12 21.12 12.19
C ARG A 217 12.30 22.08 12.02
N ALA A 218 13.13 22.23 13.05
CA ALA A 218 14.30 23.10 13.00
C ALA A 218 15.32 22.63 11.92
N ARG A 219 15.56 21.32 11.85
CA ARG A 219 16.48 20.71 10.87
C ARG A 219 15.93 20.82 9.45
N MET A 220 14.63 20.56 9.25
CA MET A 220 13.97 20.73 7.96
C MET A 220 14.02 22.18 7.48
N ARG A 221 13.75 23.16 8.37
CA ARG A 221 13.89 24.58 8.03
C ARG A 221 15.29 24.94 7.55
N LYS A 222 16.33 24.44 8.25
CA LYS A 222 17.74 24.66 7.87
C LYS A 222 18.08 24.05 6.51
N LEU A 223 17.47 22.93 6.15
CA LEU A 223 17.65 22.28 4.86
C LEU A 223 16.89 22.98 3.72
N GLY A 224 16.01 23.93 4.01
CA GLY A 224 15.18 24.61 3.01
C GLY A 224 13.78 24.01 2.88
N GLY A 225 13.26 23.34 3.92
CA GLY A 225 11.94 22.73 3.92
C GLY A 225 10.81 23.70 3.55
N ASP A 226 10.88 24.95 3.99
CA ASP A 226 9.87 25.97 3.59
C ASP A 226 9.90 26.24 2.09
N LYS A 227 11.09 26.33 1.50
CA LYS A 227 11.27 26.49 0.06
C LYS A 227 10.78 25.27 -0.72
N VAL A 228 10.99 24.07 -0.19
CA VAL A 228 10.41 22.84 -0.76
C VAL A 228 8.89 22.92 -0.78
N LEU A 229 8.26 23.35 0.33
CA LEU A 229 6.81 23.50 0.38
C LEU A 229 6.33 24.56 -0.62
N GLU A 230 7.00 25.70 -0.73
CA GLU A 230 6.69 26.74 -1.70
C GLU A 230 6.79 26.22 -3.14
N GLU A 231 7.91 25.61 -3.53
CA GLU A 231 8.12 25.07 -4.88
C GLU A 231 7.13 23.95 -5.23
N ALA A 232 6.93 23.00 -4.31
CA ALA A 232 6.02 21.87 -4.49
C ALA A 232 4.57 22.32 -4.64
N ASN A 233 4.12 23.30 -3.85
CA ASN A 233 2.76 23.84 -3.96
C ASN A 233 2.62 24.71 -5.22
N ALA A 234 3.63 25.52 -5.57
CA ALA A 234 3.61 26.32 -6.77
C ALA A 234 3.52 25.46 -8.05
N ALA A 235 4.17 24.29 -8.07
CA ALA A 235 4.10 23.33 -9.19
C ALA A 235 2.67 22.84 -9.47
N ILE A 236 1.79 22.88 -8.47
CA ILE A 236 0.37 22.52 -8.59
C ILE A 236 -0.57 23.75 -8.53
N GLY A 237 -0.03 24.96 -8.69
CA GLY A 237 -0.79 26.21 -8.67
C GLY A 237 -1.41 26.54 -7.30
N LYS A 238 -0.77 26.11 -6.21
CA LYS A 238 -1.19 26.33 -4.82
C LYS A 238 -0.13 27.11 -4.04
N GLU A 239 -0.54 27.60 -2.87
CA GLU A 239 0.33 28.21 -1.87
C GLU A 239 0.40 27.30 -0.65
N PRO A 240 1.57 27.20 0.02
CA PRO A 240 1.70 26.39 1.21
C PRO A 240 0.87 26.96 2.37
N THR A 241 0.06 26.12 3.01
CA THR A 241 -0.68 26.46 4.25
C THR A 241 0.15 26.20 5.50
N GLN A 242 1.31 25.55 5.35
CA GLN A 242 2.19 25.12 6.44
C GLN A 242 3.59 25.70 6.25
N LYS A 243 4.30 25.84 7.36
CA LYS A 243 5.73 26.19 7.42
C LYS A 243 6.41 25.34 8.49
N TYR A 244 7.66 24.98 8.25
CA TYR A 244 8.51 24.31 9.24
C TYR A 244 8.91 25.27 10.35
#